data_AF-A0A5B9G052-F1
#
_entry.id   AF-A0A5B9G052-F1
#
_cell.length_a   1.000
_cell.length_b   1.000
_cell.length_c   1.000
_cell.angle_alpha   90.00
_cell.angle_beta   90.00
_cell.angle_gamma   90.00
#
_symmetry.space_group_name_H-M   'P 1'
#
loop_
_entity.id
_entity.type
_entity.pdbx_description
1 polymer ?
#
loop_
_entity_poly.entity_id
_entity_poly.type
_entity_poly.pdbx_seq_one_letter_code
_entity_poly.pdbx_strand_id
1 'polypeptide(L)'
;MAVNINTILNWFKTGERPTQSQFWDTWQSFWHKEESIPQNKIENLETTFNAKANKASTLTFQDYIPTSADLNDYMETGYYFQRITAGAAGGFNYPAPYAGKLQVVANMINSDTEFVYQVYHVFGPNETVYYRNYYHTLGWSDWKRVNSARKDTILSGADLNTYTETGVYFQNSNAAAIAGSNYPIALAGKLEVQQSTNSSLVYQTYHSYGPNNDQYIRTKYGSSWYAWKKVVTTSI
;
A
#
# COMPACT_ATOMS: atom_id res chain seq x y z
N MET A 1 -31.07 -30.54 -27.79
CA MET A 1 -29.91 -29.64 -28.04
C MET A 1 -30.47 -28.25 -28.25
N ALA A 2 -29.82 -27.20 -27.74
CA ALA A 2 -30.29 -25.83 -27.94
C ALA A 2 -30.35 -25.51 -29.44
N VAL A 3 -31.50 -25.03 -29.90
CA VAL A 3 -31.76 -24.65 -31.29
C VAL A 3 -31.51 -23.16 -31.44
N ASN A 4 -30.87 -22.76 -32.54
CA ASN A 4 -30.63 -21.35 -32.83
C ASN A 4 -31.95 -20.57 -32.92
N ILE A 5 -31.99 -19.38 -32.32
CA ILE A 5 -33.20 -18.56 -32.27
C ILE A 5 -33.78 -18.25 -33.66
N ASN A 6 -32.94 -18.11 -34.70
CA ASN A 6 -33.42 -17.86 -36.06
C ASN A 6 -34.12 -19.08 -36.67
N THR A 7 -33.70 -20.29 -36.29
CA THR A 7 -34.38 -21.53 -36.67
C THR A 7 -35.74 -21.63 -35.97
N ILE A 8 -35.79 -21.31 -34.67
CA ILE A 8 -37.03 -21.27 -33.89
C ILE A 8 -38.02 -20.27 -34.51
N LEU A 9 -37.57 -19.05 -34.83
CA LEU A 9 -38.41 -18.00 -35.42
C LEU A 9 -39.05 -18.44 -36.75
N ASN A 10 -38.39 -19.31 -37.52
CA ASN A 10 -38.96 -19.83 -38.77
C ASN A 10 -40.16 -20.76 -38.53
N TRP A 11 -40.26 -21.43 -37.38
CA TRP A 11 -41.36 -22.35 -37.07
C TRP A 11 -42.66 -21.64 -36.65
N PHE A 12 -42.60 -20.33 -36.35
CA PHE A 12 -43.72 -19.54 -35.84
C PHE A 12 -44.13 -18.41 -36.80
N LYS A 13 -43.93 -18.60 -38.11
CA LYS A 13 -44.43 -17.67 -39.13
C LYS A 13 -45.95 -17.76 -39.28
N THR A 14 -46.57 -16.65 -39.67
CA THR A 14 -48.00 -16.61 -39.95
C THR A 14 -48.40 -17.67 -40.98
N GLY A 15 -49.37 -18.51 -40.62
CA GLY A 15 -49.85 -19.61 -41.47
C GLY A 15 -49.06 -20.90 -41.34
N GLU A 16 -47.93 -20.91 -40.64
CA GLU A 16 -47.20 -22.12 -40.28
C GLU A 16 -47.54 -22.58 -38.86
N ARG A 17 -47.63 -23.90 -38.66
CA ARG A 17 -47.84 -24.51 -37.34
C ARG A 17 -46.64 -25.39 -37.01
N PRO A 18 -45.92 -25.15 -35.91
CA PRO A 18 -44.83 -26.00 -35.51
C PRO A 18 -45.32 -27.41 -35.20
N THR A 19 -44.52 -28.40 -35.56
CA THR A 19 -44.68 -29.78 -35.07
C THR A 19 -44.48 -29.81 -33.55
N GLN A 20 -44.93 -30.89 -32.91
CA GLN A 20 -44.72 -31.08 -31.47
C GLN A 20 -43.23 -31.01 -31.09
N SER A 21 -42.35 -31.63 -31.89
CA SER A 21 -40.90 -31.57 -31.65
C SER A 21 -40.39 -30.13 -31.69
N GLN A 22 -40.73 -29.38 -32.73
CA GLN A 22 -40.33 -27.98 -32.89
C GLN A 22 -40.83 -27.10 -31.72
N PHE A 23 -42.06 -27.36 -31.27
CA PHE A 23 -42.61 -26.67 -30.11
C PHE A 23 -41.84 -26.99 -28.81
N TRP A 24 -41.49 -28.25 -28.58
CA TRP A 24 -40.69 -28.64 -27.40
C TRP A 24 -39.25 -28.13 -27.47
N ASP A 25 -38.62 -28.20 -28.64
CA ASP A 25 -37.27 -27.71 -28.87
C ASP A 25 -37.16 -26.19 -28.63
N THR A 26 -38.25 -25.46 -28.84
CA THR A 26 -38.32 -24.03 -28.52
C THR A 26 -38.09 -23.79 -27.03
N TRP A 27 -38.85 -24.45 -26.16
CA TRP A 27 -38.76 -24.22 -24.72
C TRP A 27 -37.47 -24.78 -24.11
N GLN A 28 -36.97 -25.90 -24.63
CA GLN A 28 -35.69 -26.49 -24.20
C GLN A 28 -34.45 -25.69 -24.64
N SER A 29 -34.61 -24.68 -25.51
CA SER A 29 -33.51 -23.82 -25.95
C SER A 29 -33.25 -22.61 -25.04
N PHE A 30 -34.12 -22.38 -24.04
CA PHE A 30 -33.98 -21.31 -23.05
C PHE A 30 -33.71 -21.89 -21.66
N TRP A 31 -32.98 -21.15 -20.83
CA TRP A 31 -32.80 -21.48 -19.41
C TRP A 31 -34.10 -21.18 -18.64
N HIS A 32 -34.49 -22.10 -17.77
CA HIS A 32 -35.61 -21.96 -16.86
C HIS A 32 -35.16 -21.40 -15.50
N LYS A 33 -36.08 -20.79 -14.75
CA LYS A 33 -35.75 -20.10 -13.48
C LYS A 33 -35.16 -21.02 -12.40
N GLU A 34 -35.48 -22.30 -12.46
CA GLU A 34 -35.00 -23.32 -11.51
C GLU A 34 -33.64 -23.91 -11.92
N GLU A 35 -33.11 -23.55 -13.09
CA GLU A 35 -31.85 -24.07 -13.60
C GLU A 35 -30.69 -23.17 -13.20
N SER A 36 -29.58 -23.79 -12.83
CA SER A 36 -28.32 -23.07 -12.61
C SER A 36 -27.62 -22.81 -13.93
N ILE A 37 -27.20 -21.56 -14.17
CA ILE A 37 -26.41 -21.19 -15.36
C ILE A 37 -24.94 -21.55 -15.11
N PRO A 38 -24.34 -22.47 -15.89
CA PRO A 38 -22.92 -22.81 -15.75
C PRO A 38 -22.01 -21.63 -16.12
N GLN A 39 -20.93 -21.44 -15.38
CA GLN A 39 -19.98 -20.34 -15.60
C GLN A 39 -19.40 -20.31 -17.04
N ASN A 40 -19.13 -21.47 -17.63
CA ASN A 40 -18.61 -21.59 -19.00
C ASN A 40 -19.62 -21.18 -20.09
N LYS A 41 -20.87 -20.87 -19.73
CA LYS A 41 -21.90 -20.34 -20.64
C LYS A 41 -22.05 -18.83 -20.55
N ILE A 42 -21.26 -18.16 -19.70
CA ILE A 42 -21.27 -16.71 -19.54
C ILE A 42 -20.05 -16.15 -20.26
N GLU A 43 -20.30 -15.39 -21.32
CA GLU A 43 -19.26 -14.77 -22.13
C GLU A 43 -18.38 -13.83 -21.30
N ASN A 44 -17.06 -13.91 -21.49
CA ASN A 44 -16.06 -13.08 -20.81
C ASN A 44 -16.04 -13.19 -19.28
N LEU A 45 -16.73 -14.16 -18.68
CA LEU A 45 -16.71 -14.33 -17.22
C LEU A 45 -15.30 -14.64 -16.72
N GLU A 46 -14.62 -15.59 -17.36
CA GLU A 46 -13.24 -15.97 -17.03
C GLU A 46 -12.29 -14.78 -17.19
N THR A 47 -12.36 -14.08 -18.34
CA THR A 47 -11.55 -12.87 -18.60
C THR A 47 -11.77 -11.79 -17.54
N THR A 48 -13.03 -11.52 -17.17
CA THR A 48 -13.38 -10.54 -16.14
C THR A 48 -12.86 -10.93 -14.77
N PHE A 49 -12.92 -12.23 -14.43
CA PHE A 49 -12.44 -12.74 -13.16
C PHE A 49 -10.91 -12.70 -13.10
N ASN A 50 -10.23 -13.10 -14.16
CA ASN A 50 -8.77 -13.04 -14.28
C ASN A 50 -8.25 -11.60 -14.19
N ALA A 51 -8.98 -10.62 -14.75
CA ALA A 51 -8.66 -9.20 -14.60
C ALA A 51 -8.78 -8.69 -13.14
N LYS A 52 -9.64 -9.30 -12.32
CA LYS A 52 -9.80 -8.96 -10.89
C LYS A 52 -8.86 -9.76 -9.97
N ALA A 53 -8.53 -11.00 -10.34
CA ALA A 53 -7.71 -11.91 -9.54
C ALA A 53 -6.24 -11.46 -9.43
N ASN A 54 -5.73 -10.70 -10.41
CA ASN A 54 -4.37 -10.13 -10.36
C ASN A 54 -4.17 -9.02 -9.32
N LYS A 55 -5.15 -8.76 -8.44
CA LYS A 55 -5.04 -7.79 -7.33
C LYS A 55 -4.79 -8.45 -5.96
N ALA A 56 -4.77 -9.78 -5.87
CA ALA A 56 -4.51 -10.52 -4.64
C ALA A 56 -3.22 -11.36 -4.73
N SER A 57 -2.11 -10.72 -4.39
CA SER A 57 -1.08 -11.28 -3.48
C SER A 57 -0.54 -12.70 -3.71
N THR A 58 -0.33 -13.16 -4.94
CA THR A 58 0.65 -14.23 -5.20
C THR A 58 1.99 -13.59 -5.48
N LEU A 59 2.91 -13.65 -4.51
CA LEU A 59 4.30 -13.27 -4.74
C LEU A 59 4.88 -14.24 -5.80
N THR A 60 5.11 -13.76 -7.01
CA THR A 60 5.67 -14.57 -8.11
C THR A 60 7.13 -14.18 -8.32
N PHE A 61 7.88 -14.95 -9.13
CA PHE A 61 9.29 -14.68 -9.45
C PHE A 61 9.53 -13.24 -9.99
N GLN A 62 8.47 -12.55 -10.42
CA GLN A 62 8.43 -11.14 -10.83
C GLN A 62 8.81 -10.15 -9.70
N ASP A 63 8.71 -10.56 -8.44
CA ASP A 63 9.07 -9.71 -7.29
C ASP A 63 10.59 -9.65 -7.04
N TYR A 64 11.42 -10.32 -7.85
CA TYR A 64 12.87 -10.19 -7.74
C TYR A 64 13.43 -9.10 -8.63
N ILE A 65 14.36 -8.31 -8.06
CA ILE A 65 15.07 -7.27 -8.80
C ILE A 65 16.36 -7.86 -9.41
N PRO A 66 16.55 -7.87 -10.74
CA PRO A 66 17.78 -8.31 -11.39
C PRO A 66 19.01 -7.50 -10.98
N THR A 67 20.21 -8.09 -11.14
CA THR A 67 21.51 -7.52 -10.69
C THR A 67 21.98 -6.27 -11.44
N SER A 68 21.27 -5.85 -12.48
CA SER A 68 21.56 -4.65 -13.29
C SER A 68 20.31 -3.79 -13.50
N ALA A 69 19.27 -4.02 -12.70
CA ALA A 69 18.01 -3.30 -12.84
C ALA A 69 18.16 -1.84 -12.35
N ASP A 70 17.40 -0.96 -12.96
CA ASP A 70 17.24 0.42 -12.51
C ASP A 70 15.99 0.52 -11.62
N LEU A 71 16.13 1.01 -10.39
CA LEU A 71 14.97 1.19 -9.50
C LEU A 71 13.96 2.23 -10.01
N ASN A 72 14.33 3.08 -10.99
CA ASN A 72 13.40 4.01 -11.63
C ASN A 72 12.34 3.29 -12.48
N ASP A 73 12.61 2.08 -12.95
CA ASP A 73 11.68 1.31 -13.81
C ASP A 73 10.53 0.68 -13.01
N TYR A 74 10.65 0.68 -11.67
CA TYR A 74 9.67 0.10 -10.76
C TYR A 74 8.60 1.13 -10.35
N MET A 75 7.63 1.33 -11.24
CA MET A 75 6.55 2.32 -11.11
C MET A 75 5.21 1.73 -10.66
N GLU A 76 5.07 0.41 -10.68
CA GLU A 76 3.83 -0.27 -10.30
C GLU A 76 3.76 -0.57 -8.79
N THR A 77 2.56 -0.51 -8.22
CA THR A 77 2.37 -0.83 -6.79
C THR A 77 2.76 -2.27 -6.52
N GLY A 78 3.71 -2.49 -5.60
CA GLY A 78 4.21 -3.83 -5.30
C GLY A 78 5.34 -3.87 -4.28
N TYR A 79 5.78 -5.08 -3.97
CA TYR A 79 6.98 -5.36 -3.16
C TYR A 79 7.98 -6.12 -4.01
N TYR A 80 9.17 -5.55 -4.18
CA TYR A 80 10.25 -6.14 -4.95
C TYR A 80 11.48 -6.35 -4.05
N PHE A 81 12.24 -7.41 -4.29
CA PHE A 81 13.32 -7.86 -3.43
C PHE A 81 14.61 -7.98 -4.23
N GLN A 82 15.59 -7.14 -3.85
CA GLN A 82 16.98 -7.34 -4.25
C GLN A 82 17.64 -8.26 -3.23
N ARG A 83 17.81 -9.53 -3.59
CA ARG A 83 18.24 -10.57 -2.63
C ARG A 83 19.72 -10.53 -2.29
N ILE A 84 20.54 -9.93 -3.17
CA ILE A 84 22.00 -9.98 -3.04
C ILE A 84 22.62 -8.59 -3.11
N THR A 85 23.57 -8.34 -2.22
CA THR A 85 24.31 -7.07 -2.15
C THR A 85 25.02 -6.76 -3.47
N ALA A 86 25.57 -7.77 -4.16
CA ALA A 86 26.16 -7.59 -5.47
C ALA A 86 25.16 -7.07 -6.53
N GLY A 87 23.88 -7.44 -6.40
CA GLY A 87 22.83 -6.97 -7.30
C GLY A 87 22.44 -5.51 -7.04
N ALA A 88 22.35 -5.10 -5.77
CA ALA A 88 22.15 -3.69 -5.43
C ALA A 88 23.36 -2.82 -5.81
N ALA A 89 24.58 -3.34 -5.63
CA ALA A 89 25.82 -2.65 -5.96
C ALA A 89 26.04 -2.49 -7.47
N GLY A 90 25.58 -3.46 -8.28
CA GLY A 90 25.64 -3.42 -9.74
C GLY A 90 24.42 -2.79 -10.43
N GLY A 91 23.33 -2.55 -9.67
CA GLY A 91 22.12 -1.94 -10.18
C GLY A 91 22.16 -0.40 -10.20
N PHE A 92 21.17 0.20 -10.86
CA PHE A 92 21.08 1.65 -11.01
C PHE A 92 20.03 2.27 -10.08
N ASN A 93 20.27 3.50 -9.64
CA ASN A 93 19.40 4.28 -8.77
C ASN A 93 19.04 3.60 -7.44
N TYR A 94 19.92 2.75 -6.92
CA TYR A 94 19.83 2.26 -5.54
C TYR A 94 20.27 3.33 -4.55
N PRO A 95 19.59 3.47 -3.39
CA PRO A 95 20.03 4.38 -2.33
C PRO A 95 21.27 3.88 -1.58
N ALA A 96 21.54 2.58 -1.62
CA ALA A 96 22.68 1.93 -0.97
C ALA A 96 23.03 0.63 -1.69
N PRO A 97 24.31 0.20 -1.68
CA PRO A 97 24.78 -0.98 -2.41
C PRO A 97 24.52 -2.28 -1.64
N TYR A 98 23.36 -2.42 -0.98
CA TYR A 98 23.03 -3.56 -0.13
C TYR A 98 21.70 -4.20 -0.53
N ALA A 99 21.60 -5.52 -0.36
CA ALA A 99 20.36 -6.26 -0.53
C ALA A 99 19.22 -5.65 0.30
N GLY A 100 17.99 -5.77 -0.18
CA GLY A 100 16.86 -5.12 0.46
C GLY A 100 15.52 -5.37 -0.22
N LYS A 101 14.49 -4.73 0.32
CA LYS A 101 13.14 -4.71 -0.23
C LYS A 101 12.80 -3.31 -0.72
N LEU A 102 12.45 -3.18 -1.99
CA LEU A 102 11.77 -2.03 -2.55
C LEU A 102 10.24 -2.20 -2.38
N GLN A 103 9.60 -1.26 -1.71
CA GLN A 103 8.15 -1.10 -1.74
C GLN A 103 7.82 0.06 -2.66
N VAL A 104 6.85 -0.14 -3.55
CA VAL A 104 6.35 0.86 -4.48
C VAL A 104 4.86 1.05 -4.21
N VAL A 105 4.43 2.30 -4.09
CA VAL A 105 3.02 2.68 -4.03
C VAL A 105 2.78 3.72 -5.11
N ALA A 106 1.97 3.35 -6.10
CA ALA A 106 1.60 4.22 -7.21
C ALA A 106 0.17 4.73 -7.00
N ASN A 107 0.00 6.04 -7.09
CA ASN A 107 -1.32 6.67 -7.20
C ASN A 107 -1.51 7.11 -8.65
N MET A 108 -2.09 6.22 -9.45
CA MET A 108 -2.32 6.43 -10.88
C MET A 108 -3.76 6.91 -11.12
N ILE A 109 -3.98 8.23 -10.98
CA ILE A 109 -5.26 8.85 -11.33
C ILE A 109 -5.03 9.67 -12.61
N ASN A 110 -5.16 9.03 -13.78
CA ASN A 110 -4.95 9.63 -15.11
C ASN A 110 -3.53 10.19 -15.38
N SER A 111 -3.24 10.53 -16.64
CA SER A 111 -1.91 10.91 -17.14
C SER A 111 -1.24 12.12 -16.45
N ASP A 112 -2.02 12.95 -15.75
CA ASP A 112 -1.55 14.26 -15.25
C ASP A 112 -1.44 14.31 -13.71
N THR A 113 -1.79 13.25 -12.98
CA THR A 113 -1.64 13.19 -11.50
C THR A 113 -0.92 11.93 -11.03
N GLU A 114 0.11 11.51 -11.77
CA GLU A 114 0.92 10.34 -11.43
C GLU A 114 1.90 10.65 -10.29
N PHE A 115 1.74 9.94 -9.17
CA PHE A 115 2.67 9.93 -8.05
C PHE A 115 3.14 8.51 -7.78
N VAL A 116 4.46 8.33 -7.64
CA VAL A 116 5.03 7.06 -7.17
C VAL A 116 5.84 7.32 -5.92
N TYR A 117 5.56 6.54 -4.88
CA TYR A 117 6.30 6.52 -3.63
C TYR A 117 7.14 5.26 -3.60
N GLN A 118 8.45 5.41 -3.41
CA GLN A 118 9.35 4.29 -3.23
C GLN A 118 9.97 4.31 -1.84
N VAL A 119 10.03 3.14 -1.21
CA VAL A 119 10.71 2.91 0.05
C VAL A 119 11.63 1.70 -0.09
N TYR A 120 12.93 1.89 0.16
CA TYR A 120 13.91 0.81 0.13
C TYR A 120 14.38 0.48 1.54
N HIS A 121 14.11 -0.74 1.99
CA HIS A 121 14.58 -1.28 3.26
C HIS A 121 15.82 -2.14 3.02
N VAL A 122 16.98 -1.69 3.50
CA VAL A 122 18.21 -2.49 3.47
C VAL A 122 18.10 -3.65 4.47
N PHE A 123 18.44 -4.85 4.02
CA PHE A 123 18.55 -6.04 4.88
C PHE A 123 19.92 -6.13 5.55
N GLY A 124 19.97 -6.81 6.70
CA GLY A 124 21.21 -7.11 7.42
C GLY A 124 21.63 -5.99 8.39
N PRO A 125 22.88 -5.99 8.87
CA PRO A 125 23.31 -5.15 10.01
C PRO A 125 23.27 -3.64 9.75
N ASN A 126 23.06 -3.23 8.49
CA ASN A 126 22.92 -1.84 8.07
C ASN A 126 21.45 -1.42 7.96
N GLU A 127 20.56 -1.93 8.84
CA GLU A 127 19.10 -1.71 8.82
C GLU A 127 18.75 -0.22 8.65
N THR A 128 18.65 0.20 7.40
CA THR A 128 18.47 1.58 6.99
C THR A 128 17.34 1.59 5.99
N VAL A 129 16.42 2.53 6.19
CA VAL A 129 15.32 2.76 5.29
C VAL A 129 15.60 4.02 4.50
N TYR A 130 15.33 3.99 3.20
CA TYR A 130 15.39 5.14 2.32
C TYR A 130 14.03 5.31 1.65
N TYR A 131 13.65 6.55 1.37
CA TYR A 131 12.45 6.86 0.62
C TYR A 131 12.72 7.93 -0.43
N ARG A 132 11.93 7.91 -1.51
CA ARG A 132 11.90 8.95 -2.53
C ARG A 132 10.52 8.99 -3.18
N ASN A 133 10.28 10.05 -3.94
CA ASN A 133 9.02 10.22 -4.66
C ASN A 133 9.30 10.53 -6.14
N TYR A 134 8.37 10.13 -6.99
CA TYR A 134 8.25 10.58 -8.37
C TYR A 134 7.01 11.45 -8.50
N TYR A 135 7.15 12.58 -9.20
CA TYR A 135 6.02 13.43 -9.63
C TYR A 135 6.13 13.66 -11.12
N HIS A 136 5.05 13.44 -11.88
CA HIS A 136 5.10 13.41 -13.34
C HIS A 136 5.79 14.63 -14.00
N THR A 137 5.64 15.85 -13.46
CA THR A 137 6.33 17.05 -14.01
C THR A 137 7.73 17.31 -13.47
N LEU A 138 8.12 16.69 -12.34
CA LEU A 138 9.37 16.97 -11.65
C LEU A 138 10.36 15.80 -11.67
N GLY A 139 9.89 14.60 -12.06
CA GLY A 139 10.68 13.38 -12.05
C GLY A 139 10.93 12.82 -10.65
N TRP A 140 11.99 12.02 -10.53
CA TRP A 140 12.43 11.41 -9.27
C TRP A 140 13.14 12.43 -8.38
N SER A 141 12.75 12.48 -7.11
CA SER A 141 13.58 13.12 -6.09
C SER A 141 14.81 12.25 -5.78
N ASP A 142 15.85 12.88 -5.22
CA ASP A 142 16.92 12.14 -4.56
C ASP A 142 16.35 11.22 -3.47
N TRP A 143 17.04 10.09 -3.25
CA TRP A 143 16.79 9.25 -2.09
C TRP A 143 17.07 10.01 -0.80
N LYS A 144 16.10 9.99 0.12
CA LYS A 144 16.26 10.47 1.49
C LYS A 144 16.37 9.28 2.42
N ARG A 145 17.44 9.24 3.19
CA ARG A 145 17.61 8.27 4.28
C ARG A 145 16.63 8.61 5.40
N VAL A 146 15.84 7.64 5.84
CA VAL A 146 15.11 7.72 7.10
C VAL A 146 16.15 7.67 8.21
N ASN A 147 16.48 8.82 8.77
CA ASN A 147 17.39 8.92 9.90
C ASN A 147 16.64 8.52 11.19
N SER A 148 16.48 7.22 11.41
CA SER A 148 16.02 6.68 12.70
C SER A 148 17.19 6.43 13.65
N ALA A 149 18.14 7.38 13.76
CA ALA A 149 19.13 7.27 14.82
C ALA A 149 18.36 7.28 16.16
N ARG A 150 18.52 6.22 16.95
CA ARG A 150 18.11 6.22 18.36
C ARG A 150 18.90 7.36 19.00
N LYS A 151 18.20 8.45 19.29
CA LYS A 151 18.83 9.66 19.82
C LYS A 151 19.15 9.44 21.29
N ASP A 152 18.13 9.33 22.14
CA ASP A 152 18.32 9.13 23.58
C ASP A 152 17.04 8.70 24.31
N THR A 153 17.21 8.37 25.60
CA THR A 153 16.09 8.20 26.54
C THR A 153 15.49 9.57 26.87
N ILE A 154 14.17 9.68 26.86
CA ILE A 154 13.45 10.88 27.30
C ILE A 154 13.52 10.96 28.83
N LEU A 155 14.10 12.04 29.35
CA LEU A 155 14.28 12.24 30.79
C LEU A 155 12.94 12.38 31.52
N SER A 156 12.95 12.12 32.83
CA SER A 156 11.77 12.32 33.68
C SER A 156 11.37 13.80 33.72
N GLY A 157 10.07 14.08 33.60
CA GLY A 157 9.57 15.46 33.58
C GLY A 157 9.79 16.22 32.28
N ALA A 158 10.27 15.55 31.22
CA ALA A 158 10.54 16.20 29.95
C ALA A 158 9.27 16.76 29.29
N ASP A 159 9.43 17.88 28.58
CA ASP A 159 8.41 18.43 27.69
C ASP A 159 8.65 17.94 26.25
N LEU A 160 7.69 17.19 25.68
CA LEU A 160 7.79 16.68 24.31
C LEU A 160 7.86 17.78 23.24
N ASN A 161 7.49 19.02 23.55
CA ASN A 161 7.64 20.15 22.63
C ASN A 161 9.11 20.52 22.36
N THR A 162 10.04 20.11 23.22
CA THR A 162 11.48 20.38 23.06
C THR A 162 12.17 19.40 22.09
N TYR A 163 11.51 18.29 21.76
CA TYR A 163 12.02 17.25 20.86
C TYR A 163 11.67 17.56 19.41
N THR A 164 12.45 18.44 18.76
CA THR A 164 12.20 18.88 17.38
C THR A 164 13.17 18.32 16.35
N GLU A 165 14.27 17.73 16.78
CA GLU A 165 15.27 17.14 15.89
C GLU A 165 14.80 15.78 15.37
N THR A 166 15.05 15.48 14.09
CA THR A 166 14.72 14.16 13.52
C THR A 166 15.42 13.05 14.29
N GLY A 167 14.65 12.06 14.75
CA GLY A 167 15.18 10.91 15.47
C GLY A 167 14.11 10.09 16.19
N VAL A 168 14.56 9.02 16.85
CA VAL A 168 13.72 8.15 17.68
C VAL A 168 14.16 8.27 19.14
N TYR A 169 13.20 8.57 20.01
CA TYR A 169 13.39 8.76 21.45
C TYR A 169 12.50 7.81 22.22
N PHE A 170 12.91 7.41 23.43
CA PHE A 170 12.15 6.45 24.24
C PHE A 170 11.85 7.01 25.62
N GLN A 171 10.57 7.08 25.98
CA GLN A 171 10.12 7.25 27.35
C GLN A 171 9.92 5.86 27.96
N ASN A 172 10.82 5.46 28.87
CA ASN A 172 10.84 4.10 29.41
C ASN A 172 10.01 3.93 30.70
N SER A 173 9.38 4.99 31.21
CA SER A 173 8.64 4.95 32.47
C SER A 173 7.32 5.70 32.38
N ASN A 174 6.23 5.03 32.80
CA ASN A 174 4.92 5.67 32.93
C ASN A 174 4.98 6.84 33.92
N ALA A 175 5.71 6.71 35.03
CA ALA A 175 5.86 7.77 36.01
C ALA A 175 6.57 9.00 35.42
N ALA A 176 7.57 8.79 34.57
CA ALA A 176 8.27 9.87 33.88
C ALA A 176 7.40 10.53 32.79
N ALA A 177 6.55 9.76 32.10
CA ALA A 177 5.55 10.30 31.18
C ALA A 177 4.48 11.13 31.91
N ILE A 178 3.99 10.65 33.06
CA ILE A 178 3.04 11.36 33.94
C ILE A 178 3.62 12.68 34.44
N ALA A 179 4.89 12.68 34.85
CA ALA A 179 5.57 13.89 35.31
C ALA A 179 5.92 14.86 34.16
N GLY A 180 5.90 14.39 32.91
CA GLY A 180 6.24 15.16 31.73
C GLY A 180 5.10 16.03 31.22
N SER A 181 5.41 16.88 30.25
CA SER A 181 4.45 17.77 29.59
C SER A 181 4.31 17.46 28.11
N ASN A 182 3.14 17.77 27.55
CA ASN A 182 2.82 17.57 26.12
C ASN A 182 2.90 16.12 25.63
N TYR A 183 2.74 15.15 26.53
CA TYR A 183 2.46 13.76 26.18
C TYR A 183 1.00 13.61 25.75
N PRO A 184 0.71 12.79 24.73
CA PRO A 184 -0.68 12.48 24.36
C PRO A 184 -1.38 11.56 25.37
N ILE A 185 -0.60 10.78 26.12
CA ILE A 185 -1.07 9.82 27.11
C ILE A 185 0.00 9.62 28.18
N ALA A 186 -0.42 9.33 29.40
CA ALA A 186 0.45 9.16 30.56
C ALA A 186 1.05 7.74 30.66
N LEU A 187 1.60 7.25 29.55
CA LEU A 187 2.22 5.93 29.42
C LEU A 187 3.61 6.06 28.79
N ALA A 188 4.50 5.13 29.11
CA ALA A 188 5.77 4.93 28.42
C ALA A 188 5.55 4.64 26.93
N GLY A 189 6.56 4.91 26.11
CA GLY A 189 6.40 4.83 24.66
C GLY A 189 7.62 5.25 23.86
N LYS A 190 7.49 5.14 22.55
CA LYS A 190 8.43 5.62 21.55
C LYS A 190 7.92 6.94 20.97
N LEU A 191 8.77 7.97 20.94
CA LEU A 191 8.53 9.20 20.20
C LEU A 191 9.39 9.20 18.93
N GLU A 192 8.76 9.32 17.78
CA GLU A 192 9.41 9.57 16.50
C GLU A 192 9.22 11.02 16.13
N VAL A 193 10.30 11.68 15.73
CA VAL A 193 10.30 13.08 15.30
C VAL A 193 10.87 13.15 13.89
N GLN A 194 10.19 13.89 13.02
CA GLN A 194 10.65 14.17 11.65
C GLN A 194 10.48 15.66 11.38
N GLN A 195 11.58 16.38 11.15
CA GLN A 195 11.52 17.77 10.71
C GLN A 195 11.56 17.88 9.18
N SER A 196 10.98 18.96 8.63
CA SER A 196 11.20 19.38 7.24
C SER A 196 12.63 19.88 7.03
N THR A 197 13.08 19.95 5.78
CA THR A 197 14.44 20.39 5.42
C THR A 197 14.82 21.76 5.98
N ASN A 198 13.84 22.66 6.12
CA ASN A 198 13.99 24.01 6.68
C ASN A 198 13.56 24.12 8.15
N SER A 199 13.27 22.99 8.81
CA SER A 199 12.79 22.90 10.21
C SER A 199 11.49 23.68 10.51
N SER A 200 10.77 24.16 9.49
CA SER A 200 9.51 24.90 9.68
C SER A 200 8.34 24.00 10.06
N LEU A 201 8.44 22.71 9.76
CA LEU A 201 7.49 21.68 10.12
C LEU A 201 8.20 20.62 10.95
N VAL A 202 7.56 20.20 12.04
CA VAL A 202 7.98 19.04 12.83
C VAL A 202 6.79 18.12 12.97
N TYR A 203 6.93 16.88 12.51
CA TYR A 203 5.96 15.81 12.71
C TYR A 203 6.42 14.98 13.90
N GLN A 204 5.50 14.73 14.84
CA GLN A 204 5.74 13.81 15.93
C GLN A 204 4.72 12.67 15.90
N THR A 205 5.21 11.46 16.09
CA THR A 205 4.41 10.26 16.32
C THR A 205 4.78 9.68 17.68
N TYR A 206 3.79 9.49 18.56
CA TYR A 206 3.98 8.80 19.84
C TYR A 206 3.29 7.45 19.80
N HIS A 207 4.06 6.40 20.02
CA HIS A 207 3.56 5.03 20.13
C HIS A 207 3.65 4.60 21.59
N SER A 208 2.50 4.52 22.25
CA SER A 208 2.43 4.10 23.65
C SER A 208 2.63 2.59 23.81
N TYR A 209 3.42 2.20 24.80
CA TYR A 209 3.54 0.81 25.24
C TYR A 209 2.36 0.46 26.14
N GLY A 210 1.77 -0.72 25.93
CA GLY A 210 0.67 -1.23 26.75
C GLY A 210 -0.40 -1.95 25.93
N PRO A 211 -1.49 -2.39 26.58
CA PRO A 211 -2.49 -3.28 25.98
C PRO A 211 -3.21 -2.70 24.75
N ASN A 212 -3.34 -1.37 24.67
CA ASN A 212 -4.01 -0.73 23.54
C ASN A 212 -3.05 -0.42 22.37
N ASN A 213 -1.73 -0.46 22.61
CA ASN A 213 -0.71 -0.20 21.59
C ASN A 213 -0.98 1.07 20.76
N ASP A 214 -1.50 2.12 21.42
CA ASP A 214 -2.08 3.28 20.76
C ASP A 214 -1.00 4.14 20.10
N GLN A 215 -1.32 4.66 18.92
CA GLN A 215 -0.50 5.65 18.21
C GLN A 215 -1.17 7.01 18.20
N TYR A 216 -0.37 8.06 18.36
CA TYR A 216 -0.79 9.45 18.33
C TYR A 216 0.12 10.21 17.38
N ILE A 217 -0.44 11.17 16.65
CA ILE A 217 0.30 12.04 15.74
C ILE A 217 0.00 13.51 16.06
N ARG A 218 1.00 14.37 15.87
CA ARG A 218 0.82 15.82 15.87
C ARG A 218 1.85 16.50 14.98
N THR A 219 1.60 17.77 14.71
CA THR A 219 2.51 18.60 13.91
C THR A 219 2.80 19.90 14.64
N LYS A 220 4.01 20.43 14.44
CA LYS A 220 4.38 21.83 14.71
C LYS A 220 4.49 22.56 13.38
N TYR A 221 3.94 23.76 13.27
CA TYR A 221 4.18 24.67 12.15
C TYR A 221 4.72 26.00 12.68
N GLY A 222 5.92 26.37 12.25
CA GLY A 222 6.65 27.51 12.81
C GLY A 222 6.89 27.32 14.31
N SER A 223 6.31 28.19 15.13
CA SER A 223 6.39 28.12 16.61
C SER A 223 5.21 27.41 17.27
N SER A 224 4.15 27.06 16.52
CA SER A 224 2.89 26.57 17.10
C SER A 224 2.77 25.05 16.98
N TRP A 225 2.41 24.40 18.09
CA TRP A 225 2.06 22.98 18.12
C TRP A 225 0.56 22.79 17.95
N TYR A 226 0.18 21.89 17.06
CA TYR A 226 -1.18 21.40 16.96
C TYR A 226 -1.40 20.27 17.98
N ALA A 227 -2.65 20.10 18.41
CA ALA A 227 -3.03 19.05 19.35
C ALA A 227 -2.72 17.65 18.80
N TRP A 228 -2.43 16.72 19.73
CA TRP A 228 -2.31 15.30 19.41
C TRP A 228 -3.63 14.73 18.90
N LYS A 229 -3.55 13.92 17.85
CA LYS A 229 -4.65 13.11 17.33
C LYS A 229 -4.31 11.64 17.50
N LYS A 230 -5.21 10.87 18.11
CA LYS A 230 -5.10 9.40 18.19
C LYS A 230 -5.39 8.80 16.81
N VAL A 231 -4.51 7.91 16.35
CA VAL A 231 -4.70 7.14 15.12
C VAL A 231 -5.62 5.96 15.43
N VAL A 232 -6.74 5.85 14.72
CA VAL A 232 -7.69 4.74 14.88
C VAL A 232 -7.53 3.80 13.68
N THR A 233 -7.14 2.56 13.94
CA THR A 233 -7.13 1.50 12.93
C THR A 233 -8.43 0.72 13.02
N THR A 234 -9.30 0.87 12.01
CA THR A 234 -10.41 -0.06 11.82
C THR A 234 -9.88 -1.30 11.10
N SER A 235 -10.04 -2.47 11.72
CA SER A 235 -9.90 -3.75 11.02
C SER A 235 -10.96 -3.80 9.91
N ILE A 236 -10.53 -4.07 8.67
CA ILE A 236 -11.40 -4.37 7.53
C ILE A 236 -11.72 -5.86 7.58
#